data_AF-A0AA96W7M7-F1
#
_entry.id   AF-A0AA96W7M7-F1
#
_cell.length_a   1.000
_cell.length_b   1.000
_cell.length_c   1.000
_cell.angle_alpha   90.00
_cell.angle_beta   90.00
_cell.angle_gamma   90.00
#
_symmetry.space_group_name_H-M   'P 1'
#
loop_
_entity.id
_entity.type
_entity.pdbx_description
1 polymer ?
#
loop_
_entity_poly.entity_id
_entity_poly.type
_entity_poly.pdbx_seq_one_letter_code
_entity_poly.pdbx_strand_id
1 'polypeptide(L)'
;MQISQPLADEFNRAASFLPQVDDDTKPCIVIGGAQVYAYVEPGVGIVVSLHVDTGEIPAALLSPQETVPVRITVNGSDVYSAA
;
A
#
# COMPACT_ATOMS: atom_id res chain seq x y z
N MET A 1 -6.47 -14.97 -0.72
CA MET A 1 -6.92 -14.02 -1.76
C MET A 1 -6.32 -14.44 -3.09
N GLN A 2 -7.11 -14.59 -4.15
CA GLN A 2 -6.60 -14.70 -5.52
C GLN A 2 -7.20 -13.55 -6.33
N ILE A 3 -6.54 -12.39 -6.30
CA ILE A 3 -6.85 -11.31 -7.23
C ILE A 3 -6.44 -11.77 -8.63
N SER A 4 -7.31 -11.58 -9.63
CA SER A 4 -6.96 -11.90 -11.02
C SER A 4 -6.00 -10.84 -11.57
N GLN A 5 -5.15 -11.21 -12.53
CA GLN A 5 -4.24 -10.25 -13.17
C GLN A 5 -4.97 -9.02 -13.76
N PRO A 6 -6.09 -9.15 -14.49
CA PRO A 6 -6.79 -7.99 -15.03
C PRO A 6 -7.28 -7.02 -13.95
N LEU A 7 -7.75 -7.54 -12.81
CA LEU A 7 -8.21 -6.73 -11.69
C LEU A 7 -7.05 -6.06 -10.95
N ALA A 8 -5.92 -6.76 -10.78
CA ALA A 8 -4.70 -6.16 -10.28
C ALA A 8 -4.23 -5.01 -11.18
N ASP A 9 -4.25 -5.20 -12.50
CA ASP A 9 -3.88 -4.17 -13.47
C ASP A 9 -4.82 -2.97 -13.43
N GLU A 10 -6.12 -3.18 -13.19
CA GLU A 10 -7.09 -2.11 -13.02
C GLU A 10 -6.74 -1.22 -11.82
N PHE A 11 -6.52 -1.80 -10.64
CA PHE A 11 -6.13 -1.04 -9.46
C PHE A 11 -4.79 -0.32 -9.64
N ASN A 12 -3.80 -1.00 -10.23
CA ASN A 12 -2.49 -0.41 -10.48
C ASN A 12 -2.55 0.77 -11.45
N ARG A 13 -3.39 0.70 -12.49
CA ARG A 13 -3.59 1.82 -13.42
C ARG A 13 -4.37 2.99 -12.80
N ALA A 14 -5.27 2.69 -11.87
CA ALA A 14 -6.04 3.69 -11.12
C ALA A 14 -5.26 4.32 -9.96
N ALA A 15 -4.04 3.85 -9.68
CA ALA A 15 -3.22 4.36 -8.61
C ALA A 15 -2.96 5.87 -8.75
N SER A 16 -2.98 6.58 -7.63
CA SER A 16 -2.66 8.00 -7.57
C SER A 16 -1.45 8.26 -6.69
N PHE A 17 -0.68 9.29 -7.05
CA PHE A 17 0.43 9.77 -6.24
C PHE A 17 0.07 11.13 -5.64
N LEU A 18 0.15 11.22 -4.32
CA LEU A 18 -0.07 12.42 -3.54
C LEU A 18 1.31 12.91 -3.05
N PRO A 19 1.92 13.91 -3.69
CA PRO A 19 3.21 14.42 -3.25
C PRO A 19 3.10 15.12 -1.89
N GLN A 20 4.22 15.21 -1.18
CA GLN A 20 4.32 16.06 -0.02
C GLN A 20 4.23 17.53 -0.45
N VAL A 21 3.31 18.28 0.17
CA VAL A 21 3.05 19.70 -0.13
C VAL A 21 3.18 20.60 1.10
N ASP A 22 3.29 20.01 2.29
CA ASP A 22 3.49 20.66 3.58
C ASP A 22 4.37 19.79 4.49
N ASP A 23 4.68 20.27 5.69
CA ASP A 23 5.59 19.60 6.60
C ASP A 23 4.93 18.41 7.34
N ASP A 24 3.60 18.42 7.43
CA ASP A 24 2.81 17.48 8.22
C ASP A 24 2.46 16.21 7.44
N THR A 25 2.31 16.32 6.12
CA THR A 25 1.82 15.23 5.26
C THR A 25 2.97 14.57 4.50
N LYS A 26 3.18 13.28 4.73
CA LYS A 26 4.19 12.51 3.99
C LYS A 26 3.65 12.12 2.60
N PRO A 27 4.52 11.98 1.58
CA PRO A 27 4.07 11.57 0.25
C PRO A 27 3.45 10.18 0.30
N CYS A 28 2.40 9.96 -0.50
CA CYS A 28 1.56 8.77 -0.46
C CYS A 28 1.24 8.27 -1.86
N ILE A 29 1.19 6.95 -2.03
CA ILE A 29 0.62 6.28 -3.19
C ILE A 29 -0.68 5.63 -2.74
N VAL A 30 -1.79 5.94 -3.41
CA VAL A 30 -3.10 5.32 -3.15
C VAL A 30 -3.38 4.26 -4.20
N ILE A 31 -3.63 3.02 -3.78
CA ILE A 31 -3.93 1.89 -4.67
C ILE A 31 -5.07 1.07 -4.08
N GLY A 32 -6.22 1.04 -4.76
CA GLY A 32 -7.38 0.25 -4.30
C GLY A 32 -7.85 0.61 -2.88
N GLY A 33 -7.80 1.91 -2.53
CA GLY A 33 -8.14 2.43 -1.20
C GLY A 33 -7.00 2.32 -0.16
N ALA A 34 -5.99 1.47 -0.39
CA ALA A 34 -4.83 1.40 0.49
C ALA A 34 -3.90 2.59 0.25
N GLN A 35 -3.39 3.17 1.35
CA GLN A 35 -2.48 4.32 1.32
C GLN A 35 -1.08 3.87 1.73
N VAL A 36 -0.13 3.96 0.80
CA VAL A 36 1.28 3.60 1.01
C VAL A 36 2.11 4.86 1.10
N TYR A 37 2.59 5.17 2.29
CA TYR A 37 3.49 6.29 2.53
C TYR A 37 4.93 5.81 2.41
N ALA A 38 5.74 6.47 1.57
CA ALA A 38 7.15 6.14 1.39
C ALA A 38 8.00 7.41 1.47
N TYR A 39 8.77 7.57 2.54
CA TYR A 39 9.48 8.82 2.85
C TYR A 39 10.79 8.58 3.59
N VAL A 40 11.60 9.63 3.69
CA VAL A 40 12.84 9.60 4.49
C VAL A 40 12.58 10.32 5.81
N GLU A 41 12.90 9.66 6.90
CA GLU A 41 12.81 10.23 8.25
C GLU A 41 14.21 10.50 8.82
N PRO A 42 14.50 11.73 9.27
CA PRO A 42 15.79 12.07 9.87
C PRO A 42 16.13 11.18 11.07
N GLY A 43 17.32 10.56 11.03
CA GLY A 43 17.78 9.66 12.08
C GLY A 43 17.26 8.22 12.00
N VAL A 44 16.33 7.93 11.08
CA VAL A 44 15.75 6.59 10.87
C VAL A 44 16.12 6.02 9.51
N GLY A 45 15.92 6.77 8.42
CA GLY A 45 16.16 6.33 7.05
C GLY A 45 14.87 6.24 6.22
N ILE A 46 14.79 5.30 5.28
CA ILE A 46 13.59 5.09 4.46
C ILE A 46 12.52 4.41 5.30
N VAL A 47 11.35 5.05 5.38
CA VAL A 47 10.17 4.54 6.07
C VAL A 47 9.10 4.23 5.03
N VAL A 48 8.51 3.03 5.13
CA VAL A 48 7.31 2.65 4.41
C VAL A 48 6.22 2.39 5.43
N SER A 49 5.13 3.14 5.36
CA SER A 49 3.96 2.95 6.22
C SER A 49 2.74 2.65 5.37
N LEU A 50 1.99 1.63 5.75
CA LEU A 50 0.77 1.23 5.07
C LEU A 50 -0.42 1.57 5.97
N HIS A 51 -1.34 2.37 5.44
CA HIS A 51 -2.62 2.65 6.06
C HIS A 51 -3.73 1.99 5.25
N VAL A 52 -4.51 1.16 5.95
CA VAL A 52 -5.59 0.36 5.37
C VAL A 52 -6.82 0.60 6.23
N ASP A 53 -7.68 1.52 5.81
CA ASP A 53 -9.02 1.63 6.39
C ASP A 53 -9.93 0.67 5.62
N THR A 54 -10.29 -0.45 6.24
CA THR A 54 -11.05 -1.53 5.59
C THR A 54 -12.41 -1.08 5.07
N GLY A 55 -12.96 0.05 5.54
CA GLY A 55 -14.17 0.67 5.00
C GLY A 55 -14.01 1.25 3.59
N GLU A 56 -12.79 1.57 3.18
CA GLU A 56 -12.45 2.13 1.86
C GLU A 56 -11.81 1.10 0.91
N ILE A 57 -11.51 -0.10 1.41
CA ILE A 57 -10.91 -1.18 0.63
C ILE A 57 -12.01 -2.00 -0.07
N PRO A 58 -11.92 -2.18 -1.40
CA PRO A 58 -12.80 -3.09 -2.13
C PRO A 58 -12.71 -4.51 -1.57
N ALA A 59 -13.85 -5.18 -1.40
CA ALA A 59 -13.91 -6.56 -0.88
C ALA A 59 -13.03 -7.56 -1.64
N ALA A 60 -12.74 -7.30 -2.91
CA ALA A 60 -11.83 -8.12 -3.73
C ALA A 60 -10.36 -8.10 -3.24
N LEU A 61 -9.96 -7.09 -2.45
CA LEU A 61 -8.63 -6.93 -1.87
C LEU A 61 -8.57 -7.39 -0.41
N LEU A 62 -9.70 -7.78 0.18
CA LEU A 62 -9.77 -8.29 1.54
C LEU A 62 -9.51 -9.80 1.58
N SER A 63 -8.83 -10.24 2.63
CA SER A 63 -8.71 -11.62 3.02
C SER A 63 -10.05 -12.12 3.59
N PRO A 64 -10.22 -13.45 3.76
CA PRO A 64 -11.37 -14.00 4.48
C PRO A 64 -11.50 -13.51 5.94
N GLN A 65 -10.42 -12.98 6.50
CA GLN A 65 -10.35 -12.41 7.86
C GLN A 65 -10.57 -10.89 7.87
N GLU A 66 -11.03 -10.30 6.76
CA GLU A 66 -11.25 -8.87 6.59
C GLU A 66 -9.98 -8.02 6.78
N THR A 67 -8.81 -8.61 6.53
CA THR A 67 -7.50 -7.93 6.49
C THR A 67 -7.06 -7.71 5.05
N VAL A 68 -6.12 -6.79 4.81
CA VAL A 68 -5.45 -6.69 3.50
C VAL A 68 -4.11 -7.42 3.57
N PRO A 69 -3.87 -8.45 2.73
CA PRO A 69 -2.57 -9.10 2.66
C PRO A 69 -1.49 -8.13 2.18
N VAL A 70 -0.33 -8.15 2.84
CA VAL A 70 0.80 -7.25 2.54
C VAL A 70 2.06 -8.06 2.33
N ARG A 71 2.77 -7.78 1.23
CA ARG A 71 4.11 -8.30 0.98
C ARG A 71 5.07 -7.15 0.74
N ILE A 72 6.18 -7.12 1.49
CA ILE A 72 7.26 -6.16 1.32
C ILE A 72 8.50 -6.89 0.83
N THR A 73 9.05 -6.41 -0.28
CA THR A 73 10.23 -6.97 -0.92
C THR A 73 11.33 -5.93 -1.02
N VAL A 74 12.57 -6.31 -0.69
CA VAL A 74 13.76 -5.47 -0.90
C VAL A 74 14.69 -6.22 -1.84
N ASN A 75 15.05 -5.60 -2.97
CA ASN A 75 15.85 -6.23 -4.03
C ASN A 75 15.27 -7.58 -4.50
N GLY A 76 13.93 -7.66 -4.58
CA GLY A 76 13.22 -8.88 -4.99
C GLY A 76 13.21 -9.99 -3.94
N SER A 77 13.76 -9.76 -2.75
CA SER A 77 13.70 -10.70 -1.62
C SER A 77 12.59 -10.30 -0.66
N ASP A 78 11.77 -11.26 -0.23
CA ASP A 78 10.72 -11.04 0.76
C ASP A 78 11.35 -10.74 2.13
N VAL A 79 11.06 -9.56 2.69
CA VAL A 79 11.48 -9.15 4.04
C VAL A 79 10.30 -9.16 5.03
N TYR A 80 9.07 -9.11 4.51
CA TYR A 80 7.84 -9.23 5.30
C TYR A 80 6.70 -9.76 4.43
N SER A 81 5.89 -10.64 4.99
CA SER A 81 4.64 -11.10 4.39
C SER A 81 3.60 -11.35 5.49
N ALA A 82 2.42 -10.76 5.35
CA ALA A 82 1.26 -11.00 6.20
C ALA A 82 0.02 -11.25 5.34
N ALA A 83 -0.84 -12.15 5.81
CA ALA A 83 -2.06 -12.59 5.14
C ALA A 83 -3.31 -12.06 5.84
#